data_AF-A0A6B3GYU2-F1
#
_entry.id   AF-A0A6B3GYU2-F1
#
_cell.length_a   1.000
_cell.length_b   1.000
_cell.length_c   1.000
_cell.angle_alpha   90.00
_cell.angle_beta   90.00
_cell.angle_gamma   90.00
#
_symmetry.space_group_name_H-M   'P 1'
#
loop_
_entity.id
_entity.type
_entity.pdbx_description
1 polymer ?
#
loop_
_entity_poly.entity_id
_entity_poly.type
_entity_poly.pdbx_seq_one_letter_code
_entity_poly.pdbx_strand_id
1 'polypeptide(L)'
;MPTPPAGTTPPPPPSSPPGPPTPPIPLTELLASKDLGLRRIAGPAEAELLWVHTSEMADPYPYLLGGELLLSAGVLLTDPDHYVGRLVEAGAAALG
;
A
#
# COMPACT_ATOMS: atom_id res chain seq x y z
N MET A 1 4.59 35.92 -40.71
CA MET A 1 4.76 34.71 -39.87
C MET A 1 4.15 35.00 -38.51
N PRO A 2 2.98 34.46 -38.14
CA PRO A 2 2.45 34.58 -36.79
C PRO A 2 3.10 33.54 -35.85
N THR A 3 3.48 33.97 -34.65
CA THR A 3 4.09 33.17 -33.57
C THR A 3 3.03 32.31 -32.86
N PRO A 4 3.30 31.04 -32.48
CA PRO A 4 2.35 30.24 -31.71
C PRO A 4 2.36 30.62 -30.21
N PRO A 5 1.23 30.48 -29.48
CA PRO A 5 1.18 30.72 -28.03
C PRO A 5 1.78 29.54 -27.25
N ALA A 6 2.49 29.87 -26.16
CA ALA A 6 3.10 28.91 -25.24
C ALA A 6 2.03 28.13 -24.46
N GLY A 7 2.13 26.80 -24.48
CA GLY A 7 1.26 25.90 -23.71
C GLY A 7 1.47 26.06 -22.21
N THR A 8 0.37 26.10 -21.46
CA THR A 8 0.37 26.12 -20.00
C THR A 8 0.60 24.71 -19.47
N THR A 9 1.71 24.48 -18.76
CA THR A 9 2.01 23.22 -18.08
C THR A 9 1.02 23.01 -16.92
N PRO A 10 0.39 21.83 -16.77
CA PRO A 10 -0.49 21.53 -15.64
C PRO A 10 0.31 21.44 -14.33
N PRO A 11 -0.31 21.78 -13.17
CA PRO A 11 0.34 21.67 -11.87
C PRO A 11 0.67 20.20 -11.54
N PRO A 12 1.76 19.95 -10.79
CA PRO A 12 2.10 18.61 -10.32
C PRO A 12 0.99 18.06 -9.39
N PRO A 13 0.82 16.73 -9.32
CA PRO A 13 -0.15 16.12 -8.41
C PRO A 13 0.19 16.44 -6.94
N PRO A 14 -0.81 16.42 -6.02
CA PRO A 14 -0.57 16.68 -4.61
C PRO A 14 0.41 15.65 -4.03
N SER A 15 1.42 16.14 -3.30
CA SER A 15 2.36 15.33 -2.53
C SER A 15 1.68 14.69 -1.32
N SER A 16 1.86 13.38 -1.13
CA SER A 16 1.34 12.63 0.02
C SER A 16 1.74 13.26 1.37
N PRO A 17 0.88 13.20 2.40
CA PRO A 17 1.20 13.72 3.72
C PRO A 17 2.46 13.02 4.30
N PRO A 18 3.22 13.72 5.17
CA PRO A 18 4.41 13.13 5.78
C PRO A 18 4.01 11.94 6.65
N GLY A 19 4.61 10.78 6.36
CA GLY A 19 4.47 9.58 7.19
C GLY A 19 5.03 9.77 8.60
N PRO A 20 4.81 8.81 9.50
CA PRO A 20 5.42 8.80 10.83
C PRO A 20 6.95 8.97 10.75
N PRO A 21 7.60 9.48 11.80
CA PRO A 21 9.03 9.84 11.77
C PRO A 21 9.98 8.64 11.59
N THR A 22 9.45 7.43 11.57
CA THR A 22 10.22 6.21 11.31
C THR A 22 10.36 6.01 9.81
N PRO A 23 11.58 5.77 9.29
CA PRO A 23 11.75 5.50 7.87
C PRO A 23 10.93 4.26 7.47
N PRO A 24 10.39 4.23 6.23
CA PRO A 24 9.75 3.05 5.68
C PRO A 24 10.70 1.85 5.68
N ILE A 25 10.13 0.65 5.84
CA ILE A 25 10.87 -0.61 5.76
C ILE A 25 10.62 -1.22 4.38
N PRO A 26 11.67 -1.48 3.56
CA PRO A 26 11.50 -2.20 2.30
C PRO A 26 10.94 -3.61 2.54
N LEU A 27 10.00 -4.04 1.69
CA LEU A 27 9.44 -5.39 1.73
C LEU A 27 10.55 -6.46 1.63
N THR A 28 11.60 -6.19 0.86
CA THR A 28 12.76 -7.07 0.73
C THR A 28 13.49 -7.28 2.05
N GLU A 29 13.55 -6.27 2.91
CA GLU A 29 14.15 -6.37 4.26
C GLU A 29 13.29 -7.24 5.18
N LEU A 30 11.96 -7.05 5.17
CA LEU A 30 11.04 -7.88 5.93
C LEU A 30 11.14 -9.36 5.50
N LEU A 31 11.16 -9.63 4.19
CA LEU A 31 11.30 -10.98 3.63
C LEU A 31 12.67 -11.60 3.89
N ALA A 32 13.72 -10.81 4.13
CA ALA A 32 15.04 -11.31 4.47
C ALA A 32 15.13 -11.83 5.92
N SER A 33 14.18 -11.45 6.79
CA SER A 33 14.12 -11.92 8.18
C SER A 33 13.64 -13.37 8.25
N LYS A 34 14.62 -14.30 8.29
CA LYS A 34 14.36 -15.75 8.23
C LYS A 34 13.50 -16.28 9.38
N ASP A 35 13.59 -15.65 10.56
CA ASP A 35 12.83 -16.07 11.74
C ASP A 35 11.32 -15.86 11.59
N LEU A 36 10.88 -15.01 10.65
CA LEU A 36 9.48 -14.78 10.34
C LEU A 36 8.90 -15.81 9.36
N GLY A 37 9.74 -16.57 8.65
CA GLY A 37 9.30 -17.60 7.70
C GLY A 37 8.46 -17.07 6.52
N LEU A 38 8.59 -15.79 6.18
CA LEU A 38 7.78 -15.14 5.15
C LEU A 38 8.28 -15.45 3.74
N ARG A 39 7.36 -15.51 2.78
CA ARG A 39 7.67 -15.52 1.35
C ARG A 39 6.63 -14.72 0.58
N ARG A 40 7.06 -14.02 -0.47
CA ARG A 40 6.14 -13.35 -1.40
C ARG A 40 5.40 -14.38 -2.24
N ILE A 41 4.07 -14.25 -2.30
CA ILE A 41 3.20 -15.10 -3.15
C ILE A 41 2.88 -14.41 -4.48
N ALA A 42 2.56 -13.12 -4.43
CA ALA A 42 2.18 -12.30 -5.57
C ALA A 42 2.58 -10.84 -5.33
N GLY A 43 2.30 -9.97 -6.31
CA GLY A 43 2.59 -8.54 -6.24
C GLY A 43 4.05 -8.17 -6.58
N PRO A 44 4.37 -6.86 -6.56
CA PRO A 44 5.71 -6.36 -6.87
C PRO A 44 6.76 -6.88 -5.89
N ALA A 45 8.04 -6.88 -6.30
CA ALA A 45 9.13 -7.33 -5.43
C ALA A 45 9.56 -6.21 -4.48
N GLU A 46 9.37 -4.99 -4.93
CA GLU A 46 9.72 -3.75 -4.26
C GLU A 46 8.45 -3.05 -3.78
N ALA A 47 8.35 -2.83 -2.48
CA ALA A 47 7.32 -2.03 -1.84
C ALA A 47 7.90 -1.47 -0.53
N GLU A 48 7.44 -0.29 -0.13
CA GLU A 48 7.84 0.36 1.12
C GLU A 48 6.71 0.21 2.14
N LEU A 49 7.01 -0.34 3.32
CA LEU A 49 6.06 -0.58 4.39
C LEU A 49 6.20 0.55 5.43
N LEU A 50 5.10 1.27 5.69
CA LEU A 50 5.09 2.36 6.68
C LEU A 50 4.74 1.87 8.08
N TRP A 51 3.82 0.91 8.17
CA TRP A 51 3.43 0.26 9.42
C TRP A 51 2.70 -1.07 9.14
N VAL A 52 2.38 -1.80 10.21
CA VAL A 52 1.61 -3.05 10.17
C VAL A 52 0.27 -2.82 10.85
N HIS A 53 -0.81 -3.30 10.23
CA HIS A 53 -2.15 -3.31 10.84
C HIS A 53 -2.67 -4.75 10.86
N THR A 54 -3.21 -5.20 11.99
CA THR A 54 -3.88 -6.50 12.10
C THR A 54 -5.38 -6.28 12.10
N SER A 55 -6.12 -6.96 11.22
CA SER A 55 -7.57 -6.85 11.16
C SER A 55 -8.22 -8.09 10.60
N GLU A 56 -9.36 -8.46 11.20
CA GLU A 56 -10.25 -9.51 10.70
C GLU A 56 -11.57 -8.93 10.17
N MET A 57 -11.68 -7.60 10.08
CA MET A 57 -12.89 -6.95 9.59
C MET A 57 -13.16 -7.35 8.14
N ALA A 58 -14.42 -7.61 7.82
CA ALA A 58 -14.84 -7.90 6.44
C ALA A 58 -14.57 -6.73 5.48
N ASP A 59 -14.57 -5.49 5.97
CA ASP A 59 -14.13 -4.29 5.24
C ASP A 59 -13.29 -3.38 6.15
N PRO A 60 -11.94 -3.44 6.08
CA PRO A 60 -11.07 -2.57 6.86
C PRO A 60 -10.86 -1.19 6.23
N TYR A 61 -11.29 -0.97 4.97
CA TYR A 61 -11.04 0.24 4.19
C TYR A 61 -11.23 1.56 4.95
N PRO A 62 -12.31 1.77 5.74
CA PRO A 62 -12.54 3.06 6.39
C PRO A 62 -11.45 3.49 7.40
N TYR A 63 -10.58 2.57 7.79
CA TYR A 63 -9.55 2.78 8.82
C TYR A 63 -8.12 2.74 8.25
N LEU A 64 -7.96 2.42 6.96
CA LEU A 64 -6.67 2.37 6.30
C LEU A 64 -6.22 3.79 5.93
N LEU A 65 -4.93 4.03 6.10
CA LEU A 65 -4.27 5.32 5.87
C LEU A 65 -3.24 5.24 4.74
N GLY A 66 -2.93 4.04 4.24
CA GLY A 66 -2.02 3.77 3.13
C GLY A 66 -0.61 3.37 3.59
N GLY A 67 0.07 2.55 2.78
CA GLY A 67 1.43 2.07 3.06
C GLY A 67 1.49 0.90 4.04
N GLU A 68 0.35 0.31 4.41
CA GLU A 68 0.29 -0.79 5.38
C GLU A 68 0.68 -2.13 4.80
N LEU A 69 1.36 -2.94 5.62
CA LEU A 69 1.18 -4.38 5.59
C LEU A 69 -0.06 -4.73 6.44
N LEU A 70 -1.15 -5.12 5.80
CA LEU A 70 -2.31 -5.66 6.51
C LEU A 70 -2.07 -7.15 6.80
N LEU A 71 -2.26 -7.56 8.04
CA LEU A 71 -2.21 -8.95 8.47
C LEU A 71 -3.62 -9.44 8.83
N SER A 72 -4.04 -10.53 8.21
CA SER A 72 -5.34 -11.15 8.46
C SER A 72 -5.24 -12.67 8.49
N ALA A 73 -5.96 -13.32 9.39
CA ALA A 73 -6.18 -14.76 9.36
C ALA A 73 -7.23 -15.17 8.30
N GLY A 74 -7.90 -14.19 7.67
CA GLY A 74 -8.87 -14.40 6.59
C GLY A 74 -10.19 -15.00 7.07
N VAL A 75 -10.50 -14.96 8.38
CA VAL A 75 -11.66 -15.69 8.93
C VAL A 75 -13.02 -15.16 8.45
N LEU A 76 -13.08 -13.87 8.06
CA LEU A 76 -14.28 -13.25 7.49
C LEU A 76 -14.18 -13.00 5.96
N LEU A 77 -13.18 -13.58 5.28
CA LEU A 77 -12.94 -13.34 3.86
C LEU A 77 -13.92 -14.13 2.98
N THR A 78 -15.05 -13.51 2.65
CA THR A 78 -16.12 -14.13 1.83
C THR A 78 -16.05 -13.75 0.36
N ASP A 79 -15.53 -12.55 0.05
CA ASP A 79 -15.29 -12.06 -1.30
C ASP A 79 -13.85 -11.51 -1.41
N PRO A 80 -12.88 -12.36 -1.80
CA PRO A 80 -11.48 -11.98 -1.86
C PRO A 80 -11.18 -10.85 -2.85
N ASP A 81 -11.87 -10.83 -3.99
CA ASP A 81 -11.62 -9.84 -5.04
C ASP A 81 -12.07 -8.46 -4.58
N HIS A 82 -13.27 -8.37 -3.98
CA HIS A 82 -13.74 -7.12 -3.39
C HIS A 82 -12.83 -6.67 -2.24
N TYR A 83 -12.49 -7.58 -1.33
CA TYR A 83 -11.62 -7.28 -0.19
C TYR A 83 -10.27 -6.72 -0.63
N VAL A 84 -9.57 -7.40 -1.54
CA VAL A 84 -8.28 -6.95 -2.05
C VAL A 84 -8.43 -5.64 -2.84
N GLY A 85 -9.50 -5.47 -3.60
CA GLY A 85 -9.81 -4.23 -4.30
C GLY A 85 -9.89 -3.02 -3.34
N ARG A 86 -10.52 -3.20 -2.18
CA ARG A 86 -10.61 -2.18 -1.13
C ARG A 86 -9.26 -1.85 -0.52
N LEU A 87 -8.40 -2.86 -0.29
CA LEU A 87 -7.03 -2.62 0.20
C LEU A 87 -6.19 -1.82 -0.79
N VAL A 88 -6.30 -2.16 -2.07
CA VAL A 88 -5.60 -1.43 -3.14
C VAL A 88 -6.11 0.00 -3.26
N GLU A 89 -7.43 0.21 -3.16
CA GLU A 89 -8.05 1.54 -3.17
C GLU A 89 -7.53 2.42 -2.00
N ALA A 90 -7.37 1.82 -0.82
CA ALA A 90 -6.81 2.50 0.35
C ALA A 90 -5.28 2.73 0.28
N GLY A 91 -4.59 2.12 -0.70
CA GLY A 91 -3.14 2.23 -0.85
C GLY A 91 -2.34 1.34 0.11
N ALA A 92 -2.92 0.23 0.60
CA ALA A 92 -2.17 -0.76 1.35
C ALA A 92 -0.99 -1.29 0.51
N ALA A 93 0.18 -1.41 1.13
CA ALA A 93 1.41 -1.84 0.47
C ALA A 93 1.53 -3.36 0.34
N ALA A 94 0.96 -4.11 1.29
CA ALA A 94 1.00 -5.57 1.29
C ALA A 94 -0.16 -6.19 2.10
N LEU A 95 -0.44 -7.47 1.82
CA LEU A 95 -1.39 -8.32 2.55
C LEU A 95 -0.67 -9.62 2.94
N GLY A 96 -0.85 -10.04 4.20
CA GLY A 96 -0.27 -11.27 4.76
C GLY A 96 -1.22 -12.01 5.70
#